data_AF-A0A1Z5L6X0-F1
#
_entry.id   AF-A0A1Z5L6X0-F1
#
_cell.length_a   1.000
_cell.length_b   1.000
_cell.length_c   1.000
_cell.angle_alpha   90.00
_cell.angle_beta   90.00
_cell.angle_gamma   90.00
#
_symmetry.space_group_name_H-M   'P 1'
#
loop_
_entity.id
_entity.type
_entity.pdbx_description
1 polymer ?
#
loop_
_entity_poly.entity_id
_entity_poly.type
_entity_poly.pdbx_seq_one_letter_code
_entity_poly.pdbx_strand_id
1 'polypeptide(L)'
;MIKETSGEIETHDAHFNTWSHEVHDAREIPNILNRVVEDITHRNENYQSEGSGYVMAHVDDVRVCVGAIKTKKIGCQTQLLPVELRNRRGVLSNIKLPRVKENQCFRYSVLSVLHPARGNTWRKCDQFASGYSWPVHYPVSYHDIDLFEDVNDVSVYIYEYADGGVHTSRKPKRDCEKKVHLFEHEGHFWGVMSLNRLLGGKKAYLRVHCERCTKSFTRQDTLEKHMRLCGNDDIVLEFPEVGNNFVQFKRYELFQVYNFLVCLDTESVLEPDEDGMSKHVLSSYCAILVRSYDCKVLRVESHHGPDSSKHCVVTLKSMRNQVMELNARPAPMVLTAEQTERHNAATQCEYCKQPFSSARKKCRHHCHAHVVTEAGDTNFIASICNQCNVACTTRQKLIVMAHNLEYDLSSLLREFHELNADCEPFIVASHLLLRAAWKRYAAWKLVVSSFVIRCSTFPRHYRRS
;
A
#
# COMPACT_ATOMS: atom_id res chain seq x y z
N MET A 1 5.68 -32.58 17.35
CA MET A 1 5.41 -33.40 16.13
C MET A 1 6.42 -34.53 16.02
N ILE A 2 6.04 -35.69 15.49
CA ILE A 2 6.95 -36.84 15.29
C ILE A 2 6.83 -37.36 13.86
N LYS A 3 7.97 -37.72 13.26
CA LYS A 3 8.04 -38.44 11.99
C LYS A 3 8.97 -39.63 12.15
N GLU A 4 8.50 -40.82 11.77
CA GLU A 4 9.32 -42.03 11.76
C GLU A 4 9.73 -42.36 10.33
N THR A 5 11.03 -42.40 10.07
CA THR A 5 11.58 -42.79 8.77
C THR A 5 12.62 -43.88 8.98
N SER A 6 12.36 -45.08 8.48
CA SER A 6 13.32 -46.22 8.53
C SER A 6 13.82 -46.57 9.93
N GLY A 7 13.00 -46.37 10.98
CA GLY A 7 13.33 -46.66 12.38
C GLY A 7 14.00 -45.50 13.13
N GLU A 8 14.26 -44.37 12.49
CA GLU A 8 14.69 -43.13 13.15
C GLU A 8 13.47 -42.24 13.43
N ILE A 9 13.39 -41.72 14.66
CA ILE A 9 12.32 -40.84 15.12
C ILE A 9 12.84 -39.40 15.12
N GLU A 10 12.27 -38.57 14.25
CA GLU A 10 12.51 -37.13 14.23
C GLU A 10 11.41 -36.40 15.01
N THR A 11 11.82 -35.49 15.90
CA THR A 11 10.92 -34.63 16.68
C THR A 11 11.01 -33.18 16.21
N HIS A 12 9.87 -32.50 16.09
CA HIS A 12 9.81 -31.09 15.71
C HIS A 12 8.72 -30.33 16.47
N ASP A 13 9.04 -29.12 16.91
CA ASP A 13 8.12 -28.24 17.65
C ASP A 13 7.33 -27.36 16.68
N ALA A 14 6.02 -27.55 16.63
CA ALA A 14 5.12 -26.79 15.76
C ALA A 14 4.27 -25.82 16.59
N HIS A 15 4.24 -24.55 16.19
CA HIS A 15 3.43 -23.52 16.84
C HIS A 15 2.25 -23.11 15.95
N PHE A 16 1.03 -23.27 16.46
CA PHE A 16 -0.19 -22.88 15.77
C PHE A 16 -0.83 -21.66 16.44
N ASN A 17 -0.70 -20.49 15.81
CA ASN A 17 -1.31 -19.26 16.31
C ASN A 17 -2.64 -18.97 15.59
N THR A 18 -3.64 -18.45 16.28
CA THR A 18 -4.93 -18.06 15.71
C THR A 18 -5.08 -16.55 15.74
N TRP A 19 -5.97 -16.04 14.88
CA TRP A 19 -6.29 -14.60 14.88
C TRP A 19 -7.05 -14.23 16.15
N SER A 20 -6.87 -13.00 16.61
CA SER A 20 -7.69 -12.46 17.69
C SER A 20 -9.15 -12.36 17.26
N HIS A 21 -10.05 -12.87 18.09
CA HIS A 21 -11.50 -12.76 17.88
C HIS A 21 -12.09 -11.77 18.90
N GLU A 22 -12.83 -10.78 18.41
CA GLU A 22 -13.58 -9.89 19.28
C GLU A 22 -14.81 -10.62 19.83
N VAL A 23 -14.98 -10.57 21.15
CA VAL A 23 -16.12 -11.16 21.87
C VAL A 23 -16.93 -10.01 22.44
N HIS A 24 -18.17 -9.84 21.98
CA HIS A 24 -19.07 -8.80 22.48
C HIS A 24 -20.04 -9.34 23.55
N ASP A 25 -20.33 -10.64 23.51
CA ASP A 25 -21.18 -11.35 24.47
C ASP A 25 -20.52 -12.65 24.96
N ALA A 26 -20.58 -12.93 26.25
CA ALA A 26 -20.02 -14.13 26.84
C ALA A 26 -20.61 -15.44 26.25
N ARG A 27 -21.83 -15.39 25.72
CA ARG A 27 -22.51 -16.53 25.07
C ARG A 27 -21.89 -16.90 23.72
N GLU A 28 -21.14 -16.00 23.10
CA GLU A 28 -20.45 -16.26 21.82
C GLU A 28 -19.14 -17.03 22.01
N ILE A 29 -18.57 -17.00 23.22
CA ILE A 29 -17.28 -17.61 23.55
C ILE A 29 -17.21 -19.08 23.11
N PRO A 30 -18.19 -19.95 23.42
CA PRO A 30 -18.13 -21.36 23.01
C PRO A 30 -18.05 -21.54 21.49
N ASN A 31 -18.82 -20.76 20.73
CA ASN A 31 -18.85 -20.84 19.26
C ASN A 31 -17.57 -20.31 18.62
N ILE A 32 -16.95 -19.29 19.23
CA ILE A 32 -15.66 -18.75 18.79
C ILE A 32 -14.56 -19.78 19.10
N LEU A 33 -14.53 -20.33 20.31
CA LEU A 33 -13.56 -21.36 20.68
C LEU A 33 -13.66 -22.60 19.80
N ASN A 34 -14.86 -23.08 19.49
CA ASN A 34 -15.04 -24.23 18.59
C ASN A 34 -14.44 -23.96 17.21
N ARG A 35 -14.71 -22.78 16.62
CA ARG A 35 -14.11 -22.40 15.32
C ARG A 35 -12.59 -22.32 15.38
N VAL A 36 -12.06 -21.74 16.45
CA VAL A 36 -10.61 -21.65 16.68
C VAL A 36 -9.97 -23.04 16.79
N VAL A 37 -10.63 -23.97 17.49
CA VAL A 37 -10.19 -25.37 17.58
C VAL A 37 -10.23 -26.04 16.22
N GLU A 38 -11.33 -25.92 15.48
CA GLU A 38 -11.46 -26.46 14.11
C GLU A 38 -10.34 -25.95 13.19
N ASP A 39 -10.03 -24.65 13.24
CA ASP A 39 -8.95 -24.03 12.47
C ASP A 39 -7.55 -24.54 12.86
N ILE A 40 -7.31 -24.80 14.15
CA ILE A 40 -6.04 -25.39 14.62
C ILE A 40 -5.96 -26.86 14.18
N THR A 41 -7.03 -27.63 14.36
CA THR A 41 -7.10 -29.05 13.97
C THR A 41 -6.84 -29.21 12.47
N HIS A 42 -7.50 -28.40 11.64
CA HIS A 42 -7.29 -28.43 10.19
C HIS A 42 -5.85 -28.08 9.79
N ARG A 43 -5.22 -27.13 10.48
CA ARG A 43 -3.80 -26.78 10.22
C ARG A 43 -2.83 -27.85 10.70
N ASN A 44 -3.16 -28.52 11.80
CA ASN A 44 -2.41 -29.66 12.29
C ASN A 44 -2.48 -30.85 11.31
N GLU A 45 -3.66 -31.15 10.77
CA GLU A 45 -3.86 -32.19 9.75
C GLU A 45 -3.08 -31.93 8.46
N ASN A 46 -2.95 -30.65 8.08
CA ASN A 46 -2.29 -30.23 6.83
C ASN A 46 -0.86 -29.73 7.02
N TYR A 47 -0.22 -30.03 8.15
CA TYR A 47 1.11 -29.53 8.47
C TYR A 47 2.22 -30.16 7.58
N GLN A 48 3.08 -29.34 6.95
CA GLN A 48 4.08 -29.78 5.95
C GLN A 48 5.44 -29.05 5.99
N SER A 49 5.83 -28.38 7.08
CA SER A 49 6.96 -27.42 7.03
C SER A 49 8.35 -28.03 6.79
N GLU A 50 8.54 -29.34 6.99
CA GLU A 50 9.83 -30.05 6.78
C GLU A 50 9.65 -31.35 5.96
N GLY A 51 8.71 -31.31 5.01
CA GLY A 51 8.31 -32.47 4.20
C GLY A 51 7.09 -33.22 4.76
N SER A 52 6.62 -34.22 4.02
CA SER A 52 5.43 -35.01 4.39
C SER A 52 5.77 -36.07 5.45
N GLY A 53 4.79 -36.41 6.30
CA GLY A 53 4.87 -37.57 7.21
C GLY A 53 4.98 -37.26 8.71
N TYR A 54 4.93 -35.99 9.12
CA TYR A 54 4.83 -35.63 10.54
C TYR A 54 3.41 -35.88 11.06
N VAL A 55 3.32 -36.50 12.24
CA VAL A 55 2.08 -36.72 12.99
C VAL A 55 2.18 -36.01 14.34
N MET A 56 1.07 -35.48 14.83
CA MET A 56 1.00 -34.90 16.17
C MET A 56 1.14 -36.00 17.22
N ALA A 57 2.11 -35.86 18.11
CA ALA A 57 2.35 -36.82 19.19
C ALA A 57 1.72 -36.38 20.51
N HIS A 58 1.93 -35.13 20.89
CA HIS A 58 1.34 -34.51 22.07
C HIS A 58 1.29 -32.99 21.88
N VAL A 59 0.51 -32.32 22.73
CA VAL A 59 0.40 -30.86 22.82
C VAL A 59 1.03 -30.44 24.14
N ASP A 60 2.11 -29.66 24.07
CA ASP A 60 2.85 -29.22 25.27
C ASP A 60 2.14 -28.10 26.03
N ASP A 61 1.60 -27.12 25.30
CA ASP A 61 1.06 -25.90 25.88
C ASP A 61 -0.08 -25.33 25.02
N VAL A 62 -1.14 -24.86 25.68
CA VAL A 62 -2.26 -24.15 25.06
C VAL A 62 -2.48 -22.85 25.81
N ARG A 63 -2.19 -21.72 25.15
CA ARG A 63 -2.42 -20.39 25.72
C ARG A 63 -3.64 -19.75 25.10
N VAL A 64 -4.58 -19.35 25.96
CA VAL A 64 -5.68 -18.47 25.59
C VAL A 64 -5.38 -17.07 26.10
N CYS A 65 -5.01 -16.17 25.18
CA CYS A 65 -4.74 -14.78 25.52
C CYS A 65 -6.04 -13.97 25.48
N VAL A 66 -6.55 -13.57 26.65
CA VAL A 66 -7.73 -12.72 26.76
C VAL A 66 -7.29 -11.29 27.08
N GLY A 67 -7.50 -10.38 26.12
CA GLY A 67 -7.29 -8.96 26.31
C GLY A 67 -8.61 -8.25 26.62
N ALA A 68 -8.63 -7.41 27.65
CA ALA A 68 -9.75 -6.48 27.85
C ALA A 68 -9.64 -5.34 26.82
N ILE A 69 -10.40 -5.43 25.72
CA ILE A 69 -10.47 -4.34 24.75
C ILE A 69 -11.23 -3.19 25.40
N LYS A 70 -10.51 -2.13 25.78
CA LYS A 70 -11.15 -0.86 26.14
C LYS A 70 -11.68 -0.22 24.87
N THR A 71 -12.96 -0.43 24.57
CA THR A 71 -13.64 0.29 23.50
C THR A 71 -13.57 1.79 23.80
N LYS A 72 -12.92 2.57 22.92
CA LYS A 72 -12.85 4.02 23.04
C LYS A 72 -14.29 4.56 22.97
N LYS A 73 -14.80 5.07 24.09
CA LYS A 73 -16.07 5.79 24.14
C LYS A 73 -15.81 7.28 24.02
N ILE A 74 -16.56 7.95 23.16
CA ILE A 74 -16.36 9.35 22.80
C ILE A 74 -17.57 10.15 23.28
N GLY A 75 -17.31 11.13 24.14
CA GLY A 75 -18.31 12.06 24.63
C GLY A 75 -17.65 13.13 25.50
N CYS A 76 -17.85 14.40 25.11
CA CYS A 76 -17.57 15.65 25.83
C CYS A 76 -16.47 15.68 26.92
N GLN A 77 -15.33 15.00 26.77
CA GLN A 77 -14.25 15.03 27.77
C GLN A 77 -13.53 16.39 27.75
N THR A 78 -13.01 16.78 26.59
CA THR A 78 -12.29 18.04 26.41
C THR A 78 -12.72 18.73 25.13
N GLN A 79 -13.12 20.00 25.21
CA GLN A 79 -13.53 20.81 24.05
C GLN A 79 -12.41 21.74 23.57
N LEU A 80 -11.19 21.23 23.50
CA LEU A 80 -10.05 21.96 22.96
C LEU A 80 -9.82 21.51 21.52
N LEU A 81 -9.39 22.43 20.67
CA LEU A 81 -8.93 22.12 19.31
C LEU A 81 -7.42 22.33 19.22
N PRO A 82 -6.73 21.59 18.32
CA PRO A 82 -5.39 21.90 17.90
C PRO A 82 -5.29 23.37 17.45
N VAL A 83 -4.17 24.01 17.75
CA VAL A 83 -3.96 25.45 17.51
C VAL A 83 -4.17 25.81 16.03
N GLU A 84 -3.76 24.91 15.14
CA GLU A 84 -3.83 25.02 13.68
C GLU A 84 -5.27 25.01 13.15
N LEU A 85 -6.16 24.34 13.86
CA LEU A 85 -7.59 24.23 13.51
C LEU A 85 -8.42 25.31 14.20
N ARG A 86 -7.99 25.81 15.37
CA ARG A 86 -8.67 26.86 16.14
C ARG A 86 -8.89 28.14 15.32
N ASN A 87 -7.95 28.47 14.44
CA ASN A 87 -8.01 29.68 13.61
C ASN A 87 -8.91 29.54 12.37
N ARG A 88 -9.39 28.32 12.05
CA ARG A 88 -10.20 28.05 10.85
C ARG A 88 -11.70 28.20 11.16
N ARG A 89 -12.14 29.46 11.32
CA ARG A 89 -13.55 29.79 11.66
C ARG A 89 -14.52 29.18 10.64
N GLY A 90 -15.60 28.57 11.14
CA GLY A 90 -16.70 28.03 10.34
C GLY A 90 -16.39 26.71 9.62
N VAL A 91 -15.22 26.09 9.86
CA VAL A 91 -14.88 24.76 9.33
C VAL A 91 -15.44 23.66 10.24
N LEU A 92 -15.23 23.82 11.55
CA LEU A 92 -15.74 22.93 12.57
C LEU A 92 -16.85 23.62 13.35
N SER A 93 -17.93 22.91 13.59
CA SER A 93 -19.02 23.34 14.48
C SER A 93 -18.94 22.57 15.79
N ASN A 94 -18.93 23.28 16.90
CA ASN A 94 -19.18 22.71 18.23
C ASN A 94 -20.43 23.33 18.82
N ILE A 95 -21.37 22.47 19.15
CA ILE A 95 -22.61 22.85 19.81
C ILE A 95 -22.41 22.72 21.31
N LYS A 96 -22.47 23.85 22.03
CA LYS A 96 -22.43 23.85 23.50
C LYS A 96 -23.69 23.15 24.05
N LEU A 97 -23.49 22.07 24.80
CA LEU A 97 -24.57 21.28 25.39
C LEU A 97 -24.78 21.63 26.87
N PRO A 98 -26.03 21.65 27.36
CA PRO A 98 -26.31 21.73 28.79
C PRO A 98 -25.94 20.42 29.50
N ARG A 99 -25.72 20.46 30.82
CA ARG A 99 -25.34 19.29 31.64
C ARG A 99 -26.26 18.08 31.46
N VAL A 100 -27.56 18.29 31.29
CA VAL A 100 -28.54 17.20 31.07
C VAL A 100 -28.30 16.43 29.77
N LYS A 101 -27.60 17.02 28.80
CA LYS A 101 -27.25 16.42 27.51
C LYS A 101 -25.73 16.27 27.36
N GLU A 102 -25.01 16.16 28.48
CA GLU A 102 -23.59 15.88 28.49
C GLU A 102 -23.28 14.57 27.74
N ASN A 103 -22.10 14.48 27.14
CA ASN A 103 -21.65 13.36 26.30
C ASN A 103 -22.45 13.11 25.00
N GLN A 104 -23.48 13.88 24.70
CA GLN A 104 -24.27 13.75 23.45
C GLN A 104 -23.66 14.52 22.26
N CYS A 105 -22.36 14.81 22.26
CA CYS A 105 -21.73 15.58 21.17
C CYS A 105 -21.82 14.87 19.82
N PHE A 106 -21.85 13.54 19.77
CA PHE A 106 -22.14 12.79 18.54
C PHE A 106 -23.47 13.23 17.91
N ARG A 107 -24.57 13.14 18.68
CA ARG A 107 -25.92 13.50 18.22
C ARG A 107 -25.99 14.91 17.67
N TYR A 108 -25.45 15.87 18.41
CA TYR A 108 -25.54 17.27 18.03
C TYR A 108 -24.58 17.65 16.90
N SER A 109 -23.41 17.01 16.80
CA SER A 109 -22.50 17.21 15.67
C SER A 109 -23.01 16.55 14.39
N VAL A 110 -23.73 15.44 14.46
CA VAL A 110 -24.44 14.86 13.30
C VAL A 110 -25.53 15.82 12.83
N LEU A 111 -26.39 16.28 13.76
CA LEU A 111 -27.48 17.21 13.44
C LEU A 111 -26.98 18.55 12.89
N SER A 112 -25.83 19.04 13.37
CA SER A 112 -25.27 20.31 12.88
C SER A 112 -24.83 20.25 11.42
N VAL A 113 -24.40 19.07 10.97
CA VAL A 113 -23.95 18.80 9.59
C VAL A 113 -25.12 18.52 8.68
N LEU A 114 -26.09 17.70 9.11
CA LEU A 114 -27.26 17.35 8.30
C LEU A 114 -28.27 18.50 8.19
N HIS A 115 -28.38 19.34 9.21
CA HIS A 115 -29.32 20.46 9.27
C HIS A 115 -28.58 21.77 9.61
N PRO A 116 -27.75 22.30 8.70
CA PRO A 116 -26.95 23.49 8.94
C PRO A 116 -27.84 24.74 9.09
N ALA A 117 -27.76 25.41 10.24
CA ALA A 117 -28.43 26.69 10.48
C ALA A 117 -27.44 27.80 10.88
N ARG A 118 -27.80 29.06 10.60
CA ARG A 118 -27.03 30.22 11.09
C ARG A 118 -27.05 30.24 12.62
N GLY A 119 -25.87 30.14 13.23
CA GLY A 119 -25.73 30.06 14.69
C GLY A 119 -26.40 28.80 15.25
N ASN A 120 -25.87 27.64 14.90
CA ASN A 120 -26.33 26.35 15.42
C ASN A 120 -26.28 26.35 16.96
N THR A 121 -27.43 26.09 17.58
CA THR A 121 -27.57 25.87 19.02
C THR A 121 -28.24 24.52 19.23
N TRP A 122 -28.01 23.92 20.41
CA TRP A 122 -28.59 22.61 20.71
C TRP A 122 -30.12 22.61 20.56
N ARG A 123 -30.80 23.72 20.88
CA ARG A 123 -32.26 23.87 20.73
C ARG A 123 -32.73 23.78 19.27
N LYS A 124 -32.01 24.43 18.36
CA LYS A 124 -32.33 24.39 16.92
C LYS A 124 -32.11 22.98 16.35
N CYS A 125 -31.02 22.34 16.73
CA CYS A 125 -30.75 20.97 16.30
C CYS A 125 -31.75 19.97 16.89
N ASP A 126 -32.21 20.17 18.13
CA ASP A 126 -33.16 19.26 18.79
C ASP A 126 -34.49 19.12 18.03
N GLN A 127 -34.89 20.15 17.26
CA GLN A 127 -36.09 20.13 16.42
C GLN A 127 -36.07 19.03 15.36
N PHE A 128 -34.89 18.68 14.87
CA PHE A 128 -34.69 17.64 13.85
C PHE A 128 -34.36 16.28 14.46
N ALA A 129 -34.17 16.21 15.79
CA ALA A 129 -33.65 15.01 16.40
C ALA A 129 -34.65 13.84 16.39
N SER A 130 -35.95 14.09 16.33
CA SER A 130 -36.97 13.04 16.20
C SER A 130 -36.96 12.34 14.84
N GLY A 131 -36.31 12.91 13.83
CA GLY A 131 -36.19 12.33 12.49
C GLY A 131 -35.14 11.21 12.36
N TYR A 132 -34.43 10.89 13.43
CA TYR A 132 -33.36 9.89 13.44
C TYR A 132 -33.47 8.97 14.65
N SER A 133 -33.07 7.71 14.47
CA SER A 133 -32.93 6.73 15.55
C SER A 133 -31.54 6.85 16.17
N TRP A 134 -31.47 7.29 17.42
CA TRP A 134 -30.20 7.56 18.11
C TRP A 134 -29.74 6.38 18.97
N PRO A 135 -28.43 6.26 19.25
CA PRO A 135 -27.92 5.34 20.26
C PRO A 135 -28.59 5.55 21.63
N VAL A 136 -28.86 4.44 22.33
CA VAL A 136 -29.54 4.42 23.63
C VAL A 136 -28.65 5.02 24.74
N HIS A 137 -27.34 4.75 24.67
CA HIS A 137 -26.37 5.16 25.68
C HIS A 137 -25.33 6.12 25.12
N TYR A 138 -24.91 7.07 25.96
CA TYR A 138 -23.80 7.99 25.71
C TYR A 138 -22.81 7.91 26.87
N PRO A 139 -21.50 8.12 26.66
CA PRO A 139 -20.80 8.36 25.39
C PRO A 139 -20.86 7.17 24.41
N VAL A 140 -20.77 7.45 23.10
CA VAL A 140 -20.89 6.45 22.04
C VAL A 140 -19.56 5.78 21.72
N SER A 141 -19.61 4.50 21.35
CA SER A 141 -18.51 3.75 20.74
C SER A 141 -18.61 3.78 19.21
N TYR A 142 -17.59 3.29 18.51
CA TYR A 142 -17.68 3.11 17.05
C TYR A 142 -18.74 2.09 16.63
N HIS A 143 -19.02 1.08 17.45
CA HIS A 143 -20.09 0.12 17.20
C HIS A 143 -21.47 0.79 17.24
N ASP A 144 -21.70 1.70 18.20
CA ASP A 144 -22.96 2.46 18.26
C ASP A 144 -23.14 3.34 17.01
N ILE A 145 -22.04 3.83 16.44
CA ILE A 145 -22.06 4.59 15.19
C ILE A 145 -22.39 3.67 14.01
N ASP A 146 -21.82 2.46 13.95
CA ASP A 146 -22.18 1.47 12.92
C ASP A 146 -23.70 1.21 12.91
N LEU A 147 -24.29 0.97 14.09
CA LEU A 147 -25.72 0.76 14.24
C LEU A 147 -26.54 1.98 13.82
N PHE A 148 -26.06 3.19 14.16
CA PHE A 148 -26.69 4.44 13.73
C PHE A 148 -26.69 4.57 12.20
N GLU A 149 -25.56 4.28 11.54
CA GLU A 149 -25.45 4.31 10.07
C GLU A 149 -26.46 3.35 9.44
N ASP A 150 -26.57 2.15 10.01
CA ASP A 150 -27.40 1.10 9.44
C ASP A 150 -28.89 1.39 9.50
N VAL A 151 -29.36 1.94 10.63
CA VAL A 151 -30.78 2.26 10.85
C VAL A 151 -31.21 3.54 10.14
N ASN A 152 -30.32 4.52 9.99
CA ASN A 152 -30.68 5.84 9.47
C ASN A 152 -30.32 6.05 7.99
N ASP A 153 -29.63 5.11 7.36
CA ASP A 153 -29.11 5.22 5.99
C ASP A 153 -28.24 6.46 5.79
N VAL A 154 -27.26 6.62 6.70
CA VAL A 154 -26.31 7.74 6.72
C VAL A 154 -24.91 7.19 6.81
N SER A 155 -23.98 7.74 6.03
CA SER A 155 -22.55 7.45 6.12
C SER A 155 -21.85 8.45 7.03
N VAL A 156 -21.20 7.98 8.10
CA VAL A 156 -20.46 8.83 9.05
C VAL A 156 -18.95 8.63 8.91
N TYR A 157 -18.27 9.65 8.40
CA TYR A 157 -16.81 9.75 8.38
C TYR A 157 -16.31 10.38 9.66
N ILE A 158 -15.26 9.82 10.26
CA ILE A 158 -14.59 10.40 11.43
C ILE A 158 -13.15 10.71 11.07
N TYR A 159 -12.74 11.96 11.32
CA TYR A 159 -11.39 12.45 11.13
C TYR A 159 -10.73 12.73 12.47
N GLU A 160 -9.42 12.57 12.55
CA GLU A 160 -8.60 12.90 13.72
C GLU A 160 -7.44 13.79 13.31
N TYR A 161 -6.79 14.44 14.28
CA TYR A 161 -5.55 15.19 14.06
C TYR A 161 -4.38 14.40 14.63
N ALA A 162 -3.50 13.96 13.74
CA ALA A 162 -2.30 13.19 14.05
C ALA A 162 -1.16 13.68 13.14
N ASP A 163 0.08 13.60 13.61
CA ASP A 163 1.27 13.89 12.80
C ASP A 163 1.26 15.26 12.07
N GLY A 164 0.65 16.28 12.68
CA GLY A 164 0.53 17.63 12.11
C GLY A 164 -0.50 17.76 10.97
N GLY A 165 -1.33 16.74 10.75
CA GLY A 165 -2.33 16.67 9.69
C GLY A 165 -3.68 16.15 10.15
N VAL A 166 -4.69 16.26 9.28
CA VAL A 166 -6.02 15.66 9.50
C VAL A 166 -6.11 14.37 8.71
N HIS A 167 -6.43 13.27 9.40
CA HIS A 167 -6.48 11.92 8.84
C HIS A 167 -7.86 11.29 9.06
N THR A 168 -8.27 10.38 8.18
CA THR A 168 -9.49 9.59 8.37
C THR A 168 -9.24 8.51 9.42
N SER A 169 -9.89 8.63 10.57
CA SER A 169 -9.84 7.65 11.67
C SER A 169 -10.84 6.50 11.44
N ARG A 170 -12.07 6.82 11.03
CA ARG A 170 -13.12 5.84 10.70
C ARG A 170 -13.78 6.16 9.36
N LYS A 171 -14.08 5.11 8.61
CA LYS A 171 -14.90 5.14 7.40
C LYS A 171 -16.25 4.45 7.67
N PRO A 172 -17.32 4.86 6.99
CA PRO A 172 -18.59 4.17 7.07
C PRO A 172 -18.49 2.76 6.47
N LYS A 173 -19.31 1.82 6.96
CA LYS A 173 -19.39 0.46 6.38
C LYS A 173 -20.05 0.46 5.01
N ARG A 174 -20.99 1.38 4.80
CA ARG A 174 -21.76 1.53 3.56
C ARG A 174 -21.69 2.97 3.06
N ASP A 175 -21.69 3.13 1.74
CA ASP A 175 -21.71 4.44 1.09
C ASP A 175 -23.17 4.80 0.77
N CYS A 176 -23.72 5.72 1.56
CA CYS A 176 -25.10 6.21 1.48
C CYS A 176 -25.11 7.61 0.86
N GLU A 177 -26.27 8.05 0.37
CA GLU A 177 -26.44 9.38 -0.21
C GLU A 177 -26.19 10.48 0.84
N LYS A 178 -26.70 10.27 2.07
CA LYS A 178 -26.50 11.20 3.19
C LYS A 178 -25.14 10.95 3.83
N LYS A 179 -24.26 11.94 3.73
CA LYS A 179 -22.90 11.88 4.29
C LYS A 179 -22.71 12.89 5.41
N VAL A 180 -22.15 12.42 6.51
CA VAL A 180 -21.81 13.21 7.68
C VAL A 180 -20.31 13.11 7.93
N HIS A 181 -19.67 14.26 8.07
CA HIS A 181 -18.24 14.35 8.38
C HIS A 181 -18.09 14.88 9.80
N LEU A 182 -17.44 14.10 10.66
CA LEU A 182 -17.15 14.45 12.05
C LEU A 182 -15.65 14.50 12.27
N PHE A 183 -15.20 15.38 13.16
CA PHE A 183 -13.82 15.46 13.61
C PHE A 183 -13.78 15.11 15.10
N GLU A 184 -13.01 14.08 15.46
CA GLU A 184 -12.79 13.65 16.83
C GLU A 184 -11.43 14.13 17.32
N HIS A 185 -11.43 14.75 18.50
CA HIS A 185 -10.20 15.11 19.19
C HIS A 185 -10.46 15.15 20.69
N GLU A 186 -9.57 14.55 21.47
CA GLU A 186 -9.64 14.49 22.94
C GLU A 186 -11.02 14.05 23.47
N GLY A 187 -11.62 13.03 22.82
CA GLY A 187 -12.89 12.47 23.27
C GLY A 187 -14.12 13.33 22.99
N HIS A 188 -14.04 14.30 22.07
CA HIS A 188 -15.18 15.13 21.64
C HIS A 188 -15.36 15.18 20.12
N PHE A 189 -16.61 15.09 19.65
CA PHE A 189 -16.97 15.23 18.24
C PHE A 189 -17.30 16.68 17.86
N TRP A 190 -16.68 17.14 16.77
CA TRP A 190 -16.98 18.38 16.08
C TRP A 190 -17.64 18.06 14.73
N GLY A 191 -18.75 18.73 14.40
CA GLY A 191 -19.34 18.63 13.07
C GLY A 191 -18.45 19.33 12.03
N VAL A 192 -18.13 18.67 10.92
CA VAL A 192 -17.31 19.24 9.84
C VAL A 192 -18.22 19.85 8.80
N MET A 193 -18.25 21.18 8.73
CA MET A 193 -19.12 21.92 7.81
C MET A 193 -18.55 22.01 6.40
N SER A 194 -17.24 21.84 6.24
CA SER A 194 -16.57 21.87 4.94
C SER A 194 -15.30 21.05 4.97
N LEU A 195 -15.36 19.85 4.37
CA LEU A 195 -14.25 18.90 4.32
C LEU A 195 -13.02 19.51 3.61
N ASN A 196 -13.21 20.16 2.46
CA ASN A 196 -12.10 20.76 1.72
C ASN A 196 -11.37 21.84 2.53
N ARG A 197 -12.08 22.61 3.37
CA ARG A 197 -11.47 23.62 4.26
C ARG A 197 -10.78 22.98 5.46
N LEU A 198 -11.30 21.87 5.96
CA LEU A 198 -10.65 21.09 7.01
C LEU A 198 -9.32 20.54 6.54
N LEU A 199 -9.28 19.92 5.36
CA LEU A 199 -8.08 19.26 4.84
C LEU A 199 -7.10 20.24 4.16
N GLY A 200 -7.61 21.16 3.34
CA GLY A 200 -6.78 22.05 2.51
C GLY A 200 -6.36 23.37 3.19
N GLY A 201 -6.95 23.72 4.34
CA GLY A 201 -6.67 24.97 5.04
C GLY A 201 -6.74 26.19 4.12
N LYS A 202 -5.66 26.99 4.07
CA LYS A 202 -5.58 28.18 3.20
C LYS A 202 -5.64 27.85 1.70
N LYS A 203 -5.32 26.62 1.29
CA LYS A 203 -5.31 26.17 -0.12
C LYS A 203 -6.57 25.39 -0.51
N ALA A 204 -7.60 25.40 0.34
CA ALA A 204 -8.85 24.66 0.12
C ALA A 204 -9.60 25.06 -1.16
N TYR A 205 -9.41 26.28 -1.68
CA TYR A 205 -10.05 26.75 -2.91
C TYR A 205 -9.38 26.21 -4.19
N LEU A 206 -8.17 25.66 -4.09
CA LEU A 206 -7.40 25.16 -5.24
C LEU A 206 -7.50 23.65 -5.42
N ARG A 207 -8.01 22.93 -4.41
CA ARG A 207 -7.91 21.48 -4.35
C ARG A 207 -9.19 20.86 -3.80
N VAL A 208 -9.56 19.74 -4.39
CA VAL A 208 -10.63 18.86 -3.91
C VAL A 208 -10.01 17.66 -3.21
N HIS A 209 -10.67 17.15 -2.17
CA HIS A 209 -10.10 16.12 -1.31
C HIS A 209 -10.98 14.88 -1.29
N CYS A 210 -10.35 13.72 -1.20
CA CYS A 210 -11.03 12.46 -0.99
C CYS A 210 -11.50 12.34 0.46
N GLU A 211 -12.79 12.10 0.67
CA GLU A 211 -13.37 11.88 2.00
C GLU A 211 -12.88 10.59 2.69
N ARG A 212 -12.49 9.59 1.89
CA ARG A 212 -12.04 8.27 2.38
C ARG A 212 -10.57 8.26 2.79
N CYS A 213 -9.68 8.95 2.05
CA CYS A 213 -8.23 8.86 2.26
C CYS A 213 -7.52 10.21 2.45
N THR A 214 -8.28 11.31 2.52
CA THR A 214 -7.80 12.70 2.66
C THR A 214 -6.85 13.22 1.57
N LYS A 215 -6.54 12.43 0.55
CA LYS A 215 -5.68 12.83 -0.58
C LYS A 215 -6.28 14.01 -1.35
N SER A 216 -5.43 14.96 -1.72
CA SER A 216 -5.80 16.17 -2.46
C SER A 216 -5.55 16.03 -3.96
N PHE A 217 -6.48 16.58 -4.74
CA PHE A 217 -6.49 16.59 -6.21
C PHE A 217 -6.72 18.00 -6.71
N THR A 218 -6.22 18.31 -7.90
CA THR A 218 -6.41 19.63 -8.53
C THR A 218 -7.73 19.76 -9.28
N ARG A 219 -8.34 18.64 -9.66
CA ARG A 219 -9.57 18.59 -10.46
C ARG A 219 -10.54 17.52 -9.94
N GLN A 220 -11.83 17.78 -10.12
CA GLN A 220 -12.92 16.90 -9.67
C GLN A 220 -12.94 15.56 -10.42
N ASP A 221 -12.72 15.57 -11.74
CA ASP A 221 -12.65 14.36 -12.58
C ASP A 221 -11.59 13.35 -12.10
N THR A 222 -10.45 13.86 -11.61
CA THR A 222 -9.35 13.06 -11.11
C THR A 222 -9.69 12.46 -9.74
N LEU A 223 -10.43 13.20 -8.92
CA LEU A 223 -10.97 12.69 -7.67
C LEU A 223 -12.00 11.58 -7.92
N GLU A 224 -12.91 11.74 -8.88
CA GLU A 224 -13.90 10.71 -9.23
C GLU A 224 -13.23 9.41 -9.69
N LYS A 225 -12.23 9.50 -10.57
CA LYS A 225 -11.41 8.35 -10.97
C LYS A 225 -10.71 7.71 -9.79
N HIS A 226 -10.19 8.51 -8.87
CA HIS A 226 -9.59 8.00 -7.65
C HIS A 226 -10.60 7.31 -6.74
N MET A 227 -11.80 7.89 -6.56
CA MET A 227 -12.84 7.35 -5.68
C MET A 227 -13.30 5.95 -6.10
N ARG A 228 -13.30 5.64 -7.41
CA ARG A 228 -13.56 4.28 -7.92
C ARG A 228 -12.58 3.22 -7.39
N LEU A 229 -11.34 3.63 -7.12
CA LEU A 229 -10.27 2.76 -6.61
C LEU A 229 -10.03 2.97 -5.10
N CYS A 230 -10.62 3.99 -4.50
CA CYS A 230 -10.28 4.41 -3.14
C CYS A 230 -11.13 3.64 -2.14
N GLY A 231 -10.56 2.59 -1.56
CA GLY A 231 -11.19 1.84 -0.47
C GLY A 231 -11.95 0.58 -0.89
N ASN A 232 -11.91 0.21 -2.18
CA ASN A 232 -12.25 -1.13 -2.63
C ASN A 232 -10.95 -1.88 -2.91
N ASP A 233 -10.85 -3.10 -2.37
CA ASP A 233 -9.83 -4.07 -2.78
C ASP A 233 -10.20 -4.78 -4.09
N ASP A 234 -11.42 -4.54 -4.58
CA ASP A 234 -11.91 -5.08 -5.85
C ASP A 234 -11.23 -4.45 -7.05
N ILE A 235 -10.80 -5.31 -7.96
CA ILE A 235 -10.24 -4.95 -9.26
C ILE A 235 -11.34 -4.23 -10.06
N VAL A 236 -11.14 -2.94 -10.35
CA VAL A 236 -12.03 -2.21 -11.27
C VAL A 236 -11.80 -2.75 -12.68
N LEU A 237 -12.75 -3.57 -13.16
CA LEU A 237 -12.80 -4.04 -14.54
C LEU A 237 -13.37 -2.92 -15.42
N GLU A 238 -12.51 -2.27 -16.21
CA GLU A 238 -12.95 -1.39 -17.29
C GLU A 238 -13.24 -2.23 -18.53
N PHE A 239 -14.53 -2.38 -18.86
CA PHE A 239 -14.96 -2.99 -20.11
C PHE A 239 -14.77 -1.98 -21.27
N PRO A 240 -14.45 -2.46 -22.47
CA PRO A 240 -14.38 -1.59 -23.63
C PRO A 240 -15.77 -1.00 -23.96
N GLU A 241 -15.78 0.14 -24.64
CA GLU A 241 -17.02 0.83 -25.01
C GLU A 241 -17.92 -0.06 -25.87
N VAL A 242 -19.24 0.01 -25.64
CA VAL A 242 -20.23 -0.75 -26.41
C VAL A 242 -20.09 -0.39 -27.90
N GLY A 243 -19.77 -1.39 -28.72
CA GLY A 243 -19.51 -1.22 -30.16
C GLY A 243 -18.02 -1.22 -30.54
N ASN A 244 -17.10 -1.17 -29.58
CA ASN A 244 -15.66 -1.34 -29.81
C ASN A 244 -15.14 -2.56 -29.05
N ASN A 245 -15.02 -3.69 -29.74
CA ASN A 245 -14.60 -4.96 -29.12
C ASN A 245 -13.07 -5.14 -29.04
N PHE A 246 -12.29 -4.09 -29.29
CA PHE A 246 -10.83 -4.18 -29.34
C PHE A 246 -10.17 -3.42 -28.18
N VAL A 247 -9.33 -4.12 -27.43
CA VAL A 247 -8.44 -3.52 -26.44
C VAL A 247 -7.02 -3.54 -26.98
N GLN A 248 -6.41 -2.37 -27.12
CA GLN A 248 -5.03 -2.24 -27.55
C GLN A 248 -4.14 -1.85 -26.37
N PHE A 249 -2.99 -2.51 -26.24
CA PHE A 249 -1.96 -2.08 -25.31
C PHE A 249 -1.42 -0.71 -25.72
N LYS A 250 -1.56 0.31 -24.87
CA LYS A 250 -1.13 1.70 -25.19
C LYS A 250 0.20 2.09 -24.53
N ARG A 251 0.63 1.35 -23.50
CA ARG A 251 1.76 1.70 -22.62
C ARG A 251 3.07 1.07 -23.05
N TYR A 252 3.46 1.30 -24.30
CA TYR A 252 4.66 0.71 -24.89
C TYR A 252 5.96 1.05 -24.15
N GLU A 253 5.97 2.12 -23.33
CA GLU A 253 7.08 2.43 -22.43
C GLU A 253 7.37 1.34 -21.38
N LEU A 254 6.41 0.46 -21.11
CA LEU A 254 6.59 -0.69 -20.21
C LEU A 254 7.29 -1.88 -20.88
N PHE A 255 7.51 -1.85 -22.19
CA PHE A 255 8.33 -2.86 -22.87
C PHE A 255 9.82 -2.62 -22.65
N GLN A 256 10.22 -1.45 -22.13
CA GLN A 256 11.61 -1.20 -21.76
C GLN A 256 11.98 -2.02 -20.52
N VAL A 257 12.92 -2.95 -20.72
CA VAL A 257 13.60 -3.65 -19.63
C VAL A 257 14.58 -2.68 -18.97
N TYR A 258 14.71 -2.74 -17.65
CA TYR A 258 15.75 -2.00 -16.96
C TYR A 258 17.12 -2.58 -17.31
N ASN A 259 18.11 -1.73 -17.56
CA ASN A 259 19.46 -2.19 -17.95
C ASN A 259 20.18 -2.93 -16.81
N PHE A 260 19.88 -2.54 -15.57
CA PHE A 260 20.53 -3.01 -14.36
C PHE A 260 19.51 -3.19 -13.25
N LEU A 261 19.71 -4.21 -12.43
CA LEU A 261 18.93 -4.49 -11.23
C LEU A 261 19.86 -4.89 -10.09
N VAL A 262 19.42 -4.68 -8.86
CA VAL A 262 20.09 -5.21 -7.66
C VAL A 262 19.20 -6.28 -7.06
N CYS A 263 19.71 -7.49 -6.89
CA CYS A 263 19.09 -8.48 -6.01
C CYS A 263 19.60 -8.20 -4.59
N LEU A 264 18.68 -7.94 -3.66
CA LEU A 264 18.98 -7.66 -2.27
C LEU A 264 18.36 -8.77 -1.42
N ASP A 265 19.17 -9.36 -0.55
CA ASP A 265 18.72 -10.25 0.50
C ASP A 265 19.19 -9.70 1.84
N THR A 266 18.34 -9.78 2.86
CA THR A 266 18.56 -9.17 4.17
C THR A 266 18.18 -10.15 5.25
N GLU A 267 18.97 -10.14 6.33
CA GLU A 267 18.74 -10.95 7.52
C GLU A 267 18.76 -10.04 8.74
N SER A 268 17.88 -10.35 9.68
CA SER A 268 17.65 -9.50 10.84
C SER A 268 17.52 -10.31 12.12
N VAL A 269 17.83 -9.64 13.22
CA VAL A 269 17.75 -10.20 14.57
C VAL A 269 16.74 -9.43 15.40
N LEU A 270 16.17 -10.11 16.37
CA LEU A 270 15.27 -9.53 17.35
C LEU A 270 16.07 -9.14 18.59
N GLU A 271 16.15 -7.84 18.86
CA GLU A 271 16.68 -7.31 20.09
C GLU A 271 15.54 -7.06 21.08
N PRO A 272 15.67 -7.46 22.36
CA PRO A 272 14.66 -7.15 23.36
C PRO A 272 14.63 -5.64 23.63
N ASP A 273 13.44 -5.04 23.58
CA ASP A 273 13.20 -3.63 23.94
C ASP A 273 12.65 -3.52 25.38
N GLU A 274 12.85 -2.37 26.03
CA GLU A 274 12.47 -2.15 27.44
C GLU A 274 10.95 -2.29 27.68
N ASP A 275 10.14 -2.08 26.64
CA ASP A 275 8.67 -2.17 26.67
C ASP A 275 8.13 -3.61 26.45
N GLY A 276 9.01 -4.61 26.38
CA GLY A 276 8.64 -6.02 26.14
C GLY A 276 8.26 -6.34 24.69
N MET A 277 8.39 -5.39 23.78
CA MET A 277 8.29 -5.60 22.33
C MET A 277 9.68 -5.91 21.77
N SER A 278 9.81 -6.89 20.87
CA SER A 278 11.11 -7.15 20.23
C SER A 278 11.37 -6.11 19.13
N LYS A 279 12.49 -5.40 19.23
CA LYS A 279 12.99 -4.49 18.20
C LYS A 279 13.67 -5.28 17.10
N HIS A 280 13.25 -5.01 15.88
CA HIS A 280 13.79 -5.64 14.70
C HIS A 280 15.01 -4.89 14.17
N VAL A 281 16.17 -5.52 14.12
CA VAL A 281 17.44 -4.91 13.72
C VAL A 281 18.10 -5.70 12.59
N LEU A 282 18.41 -5.02 11.50
CA LEU A 282 19.05 -5.62 10.34
C LEU A 282 20.49 -6.01 10.69
N SER A 283 20.78 -7.30 10.64
CA SER A 283 22.05 -7.90 11.09
C SER A 283 23.01 -8.17 9.94
N SER A 284 22.49 -8.49 8.76
CA SER A 284 23.33 -8.65 7.56
C SER A 284 22.55 -8.44 6.27
N TYR A 285 23.27 -8.22 5.17
CA TYR A 285 22.69 -8.18 3.85
C TYR A 285 23.66 -8.69 2.79
N CYS A 286 23.11 -9.08 1.63
CA CYS A 286 23.81 -9.33 0.40
C CYS A 286 23.13 -8.57 -0.75
N ALA A 287 23.87 -7.71 -1.45
CA ALA A 287 23.42 -6.95 -2.59
C ALA A 287 24.23 -7.35 -3.83
N ILE A 288 23.54 -7.80 -4.88
CA ILE A 288 24.12 -8.25 -6.14
C ILE A 288 23.64 -7.35 -7.26
N LEU A 289 24.53 -6.54 -7.83
CA LEU A 289 24.24 -5.73 -9.02
C LEU A 289 24.39 -6.59 -10.28
N VAL A 290 23.30 -6.73 -11.02
CA VAL A 290 23.19 -7.57 -12.22
C VAL A 290 22.85 -6.71 -13.44
N ARG A 291 23.52 -6.99 -14.56
CA ARG A 291 23.20 -6.46 -15.88
C ARG A 291 22.14 -7.34 -16.55
N SER A 292 21.07 -6.72 -17.02
CA SER A 292 19.84 -7.46 -17.34
C SER A 292 19.88 -8.21 -18.67
N TYR A 293 20.63 -7.76 -19.68
CA TYR A 293 20.61 -8.39 -21.00
C TYR A 293 21.43 -9.68 -21.10
N ASP A 294 22.46 -9.85 -20.26
CA ASP A 294 23.35 -11.02 -20.23
C ASP A 294 23.44 -11.68 -18.85
N CYS A 295 22.62 -11.23 -17.91
CA CYS A 295 22.62 -11.66 -16.52
C CYS A 295 24.00 -11.57 -15.83
N LYS A 296 24.91 -10.72 -16.33
CA LYS A 296 26.26 -10.60 -15.78
C LYS A 296 26.22 -9.91 -14.42
N VAL A 297 26.82 -10.56 -13.42
CA VAL A 297 27.06 -9.96 -12.10
C VAL A 297 28.19 -8.94 -12.24
N LEU A 298 27.88 -7.68 -11.93
CA LEU A 298 28.83 -6.57 -12.01
C LEU A 298 29.50 -6.27 -10.67
N ARG A 299 28.78 -6.49 -9.57
CA ARG A 299 29.24 -6.23 -8.21
C ARG A 299 28.45 -7.07 -7.23
N VAL A 300 29.13 -7.63 -6.24
CA VAL A 300 28.54 -8.30 -5.08
C VAL A 300 29.07 -7.58 -3.86
N GLU A 301 28.18 -7.17 -2.96
CA GLU A 301 28.56 -6.64 -1.65
C GLU A 301 27.72 -7.29 -0.57
N SER A 302 28.37 -7.69 0.50
CA SER A 302 27.72 -8.23 1.68
C SER A 302 28.34 -7.61 2.92
N HIS A 303 27.53 -7.45 3.95
CA HIS A 303 27.99 -6.97 5.24
C HIS A 303 27.27 -7.71 6.36
N HIS A 304 27.97 -7.89 7.47
CA HIS A 304 27.44 -8.51 8.68
C HIS A 304 27.87 -7.66 9.88
N GLY A 305 26.91 -7.25 10.69
CA GLY A 305 27.14 -6.39 11.83
C GLY A 305 25.92 -5.54 12.21
N PRO A 306 25.96 -4.88 13.38
CA PRO A 306 24.85 -4.07 13.89
C PRO A 306 24.59 -2.80 13.05
N ASP A 307 25.55 -2.38 12.23
CA ASP A 307 25.46 -1.22 11.32
C ASP A 307 25.03 -1.61 9.90
N SER A 308 24.55 -2.84 9.69
CA SER A 308 24.18 -3.37 8.37
C SER A 308 23.11 -2.55 7.67
N SER A 309 22.16 -1.96 8.40
CA SER A 309 21.13 -1.08 7.81
C SER A 309 21.77 0.13 7.11
N LYS A 310 22.68 0.80 7.81
CA LYS A 310 23.41 1.98 7.30
C LYS A 310 24.33 1.59 6.15
N HIS A 311 25.09 0.51 6.32
CA HIS A 311 26.00 0.01 5.29
C HIS A 311 25.23 -0.38 4.01
N CYS A 312 24.07 -1.03 4.15
CA CYS A 312 23.20 -1.37 3.02
C CYS A 312 22.76 -0.13 2.24
N VAL A 313 22.29 0.91 2.92
CA VAL A 313 21.85 2.16 2.26
C VAL A 313 23.01 2.83 1.51
N VAL A 314 24.20 2.87 2.10
CA VAL A 314 25.40 3.43 1.45
C VAL A 314 25.79 2.62 0.21
N THR A 315 25.76 1.30 0.30
CA THR A 315 26.05 0.39 -0.83
C THR A 315 25.05 0.57 -1.96
N LEU A 316 23.74 0.63 -1.67
CA LEU A 316 22.71 0.87 -2.68
C LEU A 316 22.89 2.23 -3.38
N LYS A 317 23.30 3.28 -2.65
CA LYS A 317 23.66 4.58 -3.26
C LYS A 317 24.88 4.48 -4.17
N SER A 318 25.93 3.77 -3.73
CA SER A 318 27.12 3.55 -4.53
C SER A 318 26.79 2.79 -5.83
N MET A 319 26.00 1.72 -5.75
CA MET A 319 25.51 0.97 -6.90
C MET A 319 24.64 1.83 -7.83
N ARG A 320 23.80 2.72 -7.28
CA ARG A 320 23.02 3.68 -8.08
C ARG A 320 23.94 4.59 -8.88
N ASN A 321 24.96 5.19 -8.25
CA ASN A 321 25.89 6.09 -8.92
C ASN A 321 26.65 5.37 -10.04
N GLN A 322 27.11 4.14 -9.77
CA GLN A 322 27.71 3.27 -10.79
C GLN A 322 26.78 3.03 -11.97
N VAL A 323 25.49 2.72 -11.71
CA VAL A 323 24.48 2.54 -12.76
C VAL A 323 24.20 3.82 -13.54
N MET A 324 24.23 4.99 -12.89
CA MET A 324 24.09 6.29 -13.56
C MET A 324 25.26 6.55 -14.51
N GLU A 325 26.50 6.28 -14.08
CA GLU A 325 27.68 6.41 -14.92
C GLU A 325 27.67 5.45 -16.12
N LEU A 326 27.24 4.20 -15.92
CA LEU A 326 27.09 3.22 -16.99
C LEU A 326 26.03 3.68 -18.00
N ASN A 327 24.87 4.16 -17.54
CA ASN A 327 23.82 4.67 -18.42
C ASN A 327 24.20 5.97 -19.14
N ALA A 328 25.16 6.75 -18.63
CA ALA A 328 25.66 7.96 -19.28
C ALA A 328 26.55 7.67 -20.50
N ARG A 329 26.96 6.41 -20.71
CA ARG A 329 27.81 5.96 -21.82
C ARG A 329 27.03 4.98 -22.71
N PRO A 330 26.09 5.46 -23.54
CA PRO A 330 25.27 4.59 -24.37
C PRO A 330 26.12 3.82 -25.38
N ALA A 331 25.88 2.52 -25.51
CA ALA A 331 26.50 1.68 -26.51
C ALA A 331 26.15 2.17 -27.94
N PRO A 332 27.10 2.12 -28.89
CA PRO A 332 26.80 2.48 -30.26
C PRO A 332 25.77 1.52 -30.85
N MET A 333 24.89 2.04 -31.70
CA MET A 333 23.87 1.25 -32.37
C MET A 333 24.51 0.36 -33.45
N VAL A 334 24.28 -0.95 -33.38
CA VAL A 334 24.79 -1.95 -34.32
C VAL A 334 23.64 -2.78 -34.87
N LEU A 335 23.49 -2.83 -36.19
CA LEU A 335 22.48 -3.61 -36.90
C LEU A 335 23.16 -4.67 -37.77
N THR A 336 22.57 -5.86 -37.84
CA THR A 336 22.95 -6.86 -38.86
C THR A 336 22.42 -6.45 -40.24
N ALA A 337 22.92 -7.10 -41.31
CA ALA A 337 22.43 -6.87 -42.67
C ALA A 337 20.92 -7.18 -42.78
N GLU A 338 20.48 -8.30 -42.22
CA GLU A 338 19.08 -8.72 -42.19
C GLU A 338 18.20 -7.72 -41.43
N GLN A 339 18.65 -7.21 -40.27
CA GLN A 339 17.92 -6.21 -39.51
C GLN A 339 17.84 -4.87 -40.24
N THR A 340 18.89 -4.51 -40.97
CA THR A 340 18.90 -3.30 -41.79
C THR A 340 17.87 -3.43 -42.91
N GLU A 341 17.79 -4.58 -43.57
CA GLU A 341 16.78 -4.87 -44.58
C GLU A 341 15.36 -4.84 -43.99
N ARG A 342 15.14 -5.52 -42.86
CA ARG A 342 13.87 -5.49 -42.12
C ARG A 342 13.47 -4.05 -41.76
N HIS A 343 14.41 -3.25 -41.27
CA HIS A 343 14.16 -1.85 -40.94
C HIS A 343 13.77 -1.04 -42.18
N ASN A 344 14.47 -1.25 -43.30
CA ASN A 344 14.20 -0.56 -44.55
C ASN A 344 12.82 -0.92 -45.12
N ALA A 345 12.47 -2.22 -45.10
CA ALA A 345 11.19 -2.75 -45.56
C ALA A 345 10.01 -2.38 -44.65
N ALA A 346 10.24 -2.03 -43.39
CA ALA A 346 9.16 -1.66 -42.46
C ALA A 346 8.40 -0.41 -42.91
N THR A 347 7.09 -0.57 -43.15
CA THR A 347 6.14 0.49 -43.54
C THR A 347 5.31 1.02 -42.37
N GLN A 348 5.27 0.27 -41.26
CA GLN A 348 4.49 0.60 -40.06
C GLN A 348 5.33 0.45 -38.79
N CYS A 349 4.99 1.23 -37.77
CA CYS A 349 5.60 1.16 -36.45
C CYS A 349 5.29 -0.17 -35.77
N GLU A 350 6.31 -0.89 -35.30
CA GLU A 350 6.13 -2.19 -34.65
C GLU A 350 5.33 -2.12 -33.34
N TYR A 351 5.29 -0.95 -32.68
CA TYR A 351 4.54 -0.74 -31.44
C TYR A 351 3.10 -0.29 -31.70
N CYS A 352 2.90 0.96 -32.15
CA CYS A 352 1.55 1.51 -32.34
C CYS A 352 0.85 1.03 -33.62
N LYS A 353 1.53 0.26 -34.48
CA LYS A 353 1.02 -0.27 -35.76
C LYS A 353 0.56 0.80 -36.77
N GLN A 354 0.89 2.06 -36.53
CA GLN A 354 0.59 3.16 -37.44
C GLN A 354 1.64 3.26 -38.55
N PRO A 355 1.25 3.67 -39.77
CA PRO A 355 2.19 3.85 -40.88
C PRO A 355 3.20 4.96 -40.59
N PHE A 356 4.41 4.82 -41.14
CA PHE A 356 5.41 5.87 -41.08
C PHE A 356 5.05 7.02 -42.02
N SER A 357 5.34 8.25 -41.59
CA SER A 357 5.06 9.47 -42.36
C SER A 357 6.03 10.59 -41.99
N SER A 358 5.92 11.75 -42.64
CA SER A 358 6.70 12.95 -42.29
C SER A 358 6.51 13.37 -40.82
N ALA A 359 5.30 13.19 -40.28
CA ALA A 359 4.97 13.43 -38.88
C ALA A 359 5.38 12.29 -37.94
N ARG A 360 5.36 11.04 -38.43
CA ARG A 360 5.75 9.82 -37.69
C ARG A 360 6.98 9.20 -38.32
N LYS A 361 8.13 9.84 -38.09
CA LYS A 361 9.41 9.42 -38.67
C LYS A 361 9.81 8.03 -38.14
N LYS A 362 10.33 7.20 -39.05
CA LYS A 362 10.87 5.87 -38.73
C LYS A 362 12.18 6.00 -37.94
N CYS A 363 12.28 5.30 -36.81
CA CYS A 363 13.42 5.31 -35.90
C CYS A 363 13.93 3.89 -35.64
N ARG A 364 15.23 3.77 -35.43
CA ARG A 364 15.91 2.52 -35.05
C ARG A 364 16.00 2.45 -33.53
N HIS A 365 15.04 1.76 -32.92
CA HIS A 365 15.01 1.59 -31.47
C HIS A 365 15.99 0.50 -31.05
N HIS A 366 16.82 0.79 -30.06
CA HIS A 366 17.93 -0.06 -29.65
C HIS A 366 18.19 0.05 -28.14
N CYS A 367 18.85 -0.96 -27.58
CA CYS A 367 19.26 -1.00 -26.19
C CYS A 367 20.54 -0.19 -25.99
N HIS A 368 20.51 0.83 -25.14
CA HIS A 368 21.68 1.68 -24.87
C HIS A 368 22.71 1.01 -23.94
N ALA A 369 22.38 -0.09 -23.24
CA ALA A 369 23.31 -0.77 -22.34
C ALA A 369 24.00 -2.00 -22.94
N HIS A 370 23.46 -2.56 -24.02
CA HIS A 370 24.01 -3.73 -24.67
C HIS A 370 25.20 -3.33 -25.53
N VAL A 371 26.40 -3.70 -25.05
CA VAL A 371 27.65 -3.53 -25.78
C VAL A 371 27.86 -4.78 -26.62
N VAL A 372 27.83 -4.61 -27.94
CA VAL A 372 28.04 -5.70 -28.90
C VAL A 372 29.51 -6.09 -28.91
N THR A 373 29.81 -7.34 -28.56
CA THR A 373 31.20 -7.85 -28.47
C THR A 373 31.50 -8.99 -29.44
N GLU A 374 30.48 -9.63 -30.00
CA GLU A 374 30.63 -10.81 -30.86
C GLU A 374 30.08 -10.57 -32.28
N ALA A 375 30.60 -11.32 -33.25
CA ALA A 375 30.14 -11.23 -34.63
C ALA A 375 28.70 -11.77 -34.77
N GLY A 376 27.77 -10.90 -35.16
CA GLY A 376 26.35 -11.23 -35.28
C GLY A 376 25.49 -10.78 -34.09
N ASP A 377 26.12 -10.31 -33.01
CA ASP A 377 25.42 -9.68 -31.89
C ASP A 377 24.97 -8.25 -32.26
N THR A 378 23.87 -7.79 -31.65
CA THR A 378 23.18 -6.55 -32.02
C THR A 378 22.37 -6.02 -30.85
N ASN A 379 22.38 -4.70 -30.69
CA ASN A 379 21.53 -4.01 -29.73
C ASN A 379 20.25 -3.44 -30.34
N PHE A 380 19.94 -3.74 -31.61
CA PHE A 380 18.72 -3.31 -32.27
C PHE A 380 17.50 -4.09 -31.76
N ILE A 381 16.43 -3.36 -31.40
CA ILE A 381 15.21 -3.95 -30.85
C ILE A 381 14.09 -3.94 -31.91
N ALA A 382 13.77 -2.76 -32.47
CA ALA A 382 12.61 -2.61 -33.35
C ALA A 382 12.64 -1.34 -34.21
N SER A 383 11.85 -1.37 -35.28
CA SER A 383 11.52 -0.21 -36.12
C SER A 383 10.25 0.47 -35.61
N ILE A 384 10.40 1.59 -34.91
CA ILE A 384 9.26 2.30 -34.30
C ILE A 384 9.22 3.76 -34.74
N CYS A 385 8.08 4.44 -34.54
CA CYS A 385 7.99 5.87 -34.82
C CYS A 385 8.67 6.70 -33.73
N ASN A 386 9.12 7.90 -34.08
CA ASN A 386 9.71 8.87 -33.15
C ASN A 386 8.87 9.12 -31.88
N GLN A 387 7.54 9.18 -31.99
CA GLN A 387 6.65 9.36 -30.84
C GLN A 387 6.73 8.17 -29.86
N CYS A 388 6.69 6.94 -30.37
CA CYS A 388 6.87 5.74 -29.54
C CYS A 388 8.29 5.66 -28.96
N ASN A 389 9.31 6.07 -29.73
CA ASN A 389 10.69 6.04 -29.28
C ASN A 389 10.93 6.98 -28.09
N VAL A 390 10.38 8.19 -28.14
CA VAL A 390 10.48 9.17 -27.03
C VAL A 390 9.71 8.68 -25.79
N ALA A 391 8.57 8.00 -25.97
CA ALA A 391 7.86 7.37 -24.85
C ALA A 391 8.69 6.26 -24.18
N CYS A 392 9.50 5.53 -24.95
CA CYS A 392 10.38 4.45 -24.49
C CYS A 392 11.72 4.96 -23.94
N THR A 393 11.71 6.08 -23.21
CA THR A 393 12.93 6.65 -22.63
C THR A 393 13.51 5.73 -21.56
N THR A 394 14.84 5.56 -21.60
CA THR A 394 15.58 4.75 -20.65
C THR A 394 15.37 5.30 -19.25
N ARG A 395 14.73 4.51 -18.38
CA ARG A 395 14.49 4.91 -16.99
C ARG A 395 15.83 4.85 -16.26
N GLN A 396 16.38 6.01 -15.90
CA GLN A 396 17.63 6.14 -15.11
C GLN A 396 17.42 5.77 -13.62
N LYS A 397 16.62 4.74 -13.36
CA LYS A 397 16.29 4.29 -12.01
C LYS A 397 17.07 3.01 -11.73
N LEU A 398 17.62 2.91 -10.52
CA LEU A 398 18.08 1.63 -9.99
C LEU A 398 16.85 0.87 -9.49
N ILE A 399 16.68 -0.37 -9.98
CA ILE A 399 15.66 -1.28 -9.47
C ILE A 399 16.32 -2.21 -8.45
N VAL A 400 15.73 -2.32 -7.27
CA VAL A 400 16.16 -3.25 -6.22
C VAL A 400 15.06 -4.28 -6.04
N MET A 401 15.39 -5.54 -6.28
CA MET A 401 14.57 -6.70 -6.01
C MET A 401 14.98 -7.24 -4.65
N ALA A 402 14.21 -6.89 -3.61
CA ALA A 402 14.50 -7.29 -2.24
C ALA A 402 13.70 -8.53 -1.84
N HIS A 403 14.38 -9.54 -1.35
CA HIS A 403 13.78 -10.67 -0.66
C HIS A 403 13.37 -10.26 0.75
N ASN A 404 12.24 -10.78 1.24
CA ASN A 404 11.68 -10.54 2.58
C ASN A 404 11.56 -9.06 3.04
N LEU A 405 11.45 -8.11 2.10
CA LEU A 405 11.49 -6.67 2.40
C LEU A 405 10.45 -6.23 3.44
N GLU A 406 9.28 -6.87 3.52
CA GLU A 406 8.23 -6.51 4.48
C GLU A 406 8.72 -6.50 5.94
N TYR A 407 9.60 -7.41 6.29
CA TYR A 407 10.13 -7.56 7.64
C TYR A 407 11.24 -6.52 7.91
N ASP A 408 12.12 -6.31 6.93
CA ASP A 408 13.34 -5.51 7.05
C ASP A 408 13.19 -4.02 6.68
N LEU A 409 12.06 -3.64 6.08
CA LEU A 409 11.87 -2.33 5.48
C LEU A 409 11.96 -1.18 6.51
N SER A 410 11.44 -1.37 7.72
CA SER A 410 11.40 -0.33 8.76
C SER A 410 12.80 0.18 9.11
N SER A 411 13.76 -0.75 9.25
CA SER A 411 15.17 -0.46 9.53
C SER A 411 15.84 0.28 8.37
N LEU A 412 15.60 -0.15 7.12
CA LEU A 412 16.16 0.52 5.94
C LEU A 412 15.55 1.92 5.72
N LEU A 413 14.25 2.09 5.96
CA LEU A 413 13.56 3.38 5.80
C LEU A 413 14.10 4.46 6.73
N ARG A 414 14.38 4.10 7.99
CA ARG A 414 14.98 5.03 8.97
C ARG A 414 16.32 5.55 8.45
N GLU A 415 17.21 4.66 8.03
CA GLU A 415 18.51 5.04 7.49
C GLU A 415 18.40 5.84 6.20
N PHE A 416 17.45 5.48 5.32
CA PHE A 416 17.18 6.27 4.12
C PHE A 416 16.73 7.70 4.45
N HIS A 417 15.94 7.91 5.51
CA HIS A 417 15.53 9.24 5.95
C HIS A 417 16.71 10.05 6.51
N GLU A 418 17.52 9.44 7.38
CA GLU A 418 18.66 10.10 8.03
C GLU A 418 19.80 10.42 7.04
N LEU A 419 20.00 9.58 6.03
CA LEU A 419 21.11 9.70 5.09
C LEU A 419 20.74 10.43 3.79
N ASN A 420 19.45 10.71 3.50
CA ASN A 420 19.05 11.39 2.25
C ASN A 420 18.32 12.71 2.49
N ALA A 421 19.07 13.81 2.39
CA ALA A 421 18.48 15.11 2.04
C ALA A 421 18.18 15.22 0.52
N ASP A 422 18.95 14.54 -0.34
CA ASP A 422 19.01 14.81 -1.79
C ASP A 422 18.56 13.65 -2.70
N CYS A 423 18.05 12.54 -2.15
CA CYS A 423 17.65 11.37 -2.94
C CYS A 423 16.32 10.78 -2.46
N GLU A 424 15.33 10.73 -3.35
CA GLU A 424 14.03 10.11 -3.11
C GLU A 424 14.04 8.63 -3.53
N PRO A 425 14.06 7.67 -2.58
CA PRO A 425 13.86 6.26 -2.92
C PRO A 425 12.42 6.03 -3.39
N PHE A 426 12.27 5.35 -4.53
CA PHE A 426 10.97 4.94 -5.04
C PHE A 426 10.75 3.45 -4.74
N ILE A 427 9.91 3.16 -3.74
CA ILE A 427 9.66 1.80 -3.26
C ILE A 427 8.38 1.26 -3.89
N VAL A 428 8.49 0.11 -4.56
CA VAL A 428 7.34 -0.61 -5.13
C VAL A 428 7.10 -1.86 -4.28
N ALA A 429 6.09 -1.78 -3.42
CA ALA A 429 5.65 -2.86 -2.55
C ALA A 429 4.47 -3.62 -3.17
N SER A 430 4.50 -4.96 -3.13
CA SER A 430 3.42 -5.82 -3.62
C SER A 430 2.22 -5.91 -2.66
N HIS A 431 2.45 -5.77 -1.35
CA HIS A 431 1.45 -6.07 -0.34
C HIS A 431 0.72 -4.84 0.23
N LEU A 432 -0.56 -5.02 0.58
CA LEU A 432 -1.46 -3.97 1.09
C LEU A 432 -1.02 -3.39 2.44
N LEU A 433 -0.34 -4.17 3.30
CA LEU A 433 0.16 -3.69 4.60
C LEU A 433 1.27 -2.62 4.46
N LEU A 434 2.11 -2.73 3.44
CA LEU A 434 3.12 -1.72 3.13
C LEU A 434 2.48 -0.38 2.69
N ARG A 435 1.26 -0.40 2.15
CA ARG A 435 0.48 0.84 1.87
C ARG A 435 0.05 1.57 3.15
N ALA A 436 -0.09 0.86 4.27
CA ALA A 436 -0.47 1.42 5.57
C ALA A 436 0.74 1.93 6.34
N ALA A 437 1.87 1.20 6.32
CA ALA A 437 3.12 1.65 6.95
C ALA A 437 3.67 2.93 6.28
N TRP A 438 3.56 3.06 4.96
CA TRP A 438 3.99 4.26 4.22
C TRP A 438 3.11 5.50 4.50
N LYS A 439 1.87 5.33 4.97
CA LYS A 439 1.01 6.47 5.40
C LYS A 439 1.54 7.16 6.64
N ARG A 440 2.32 6.47 7.48
CA ARG A 440 2.93 7.02 8.70
C ARG A 440 4.15 7.91 8.43
N TYR A 441 4.76 7.84 7.24
CA TYR A 441 6.07 8.45 6.95
C TYR A 441 6.13 9.35 5.69
N ALA A 442 5.08 10.16 5.45
CA ALA A 442 5.11 11.42 4.68
C ALA A 442 4.58 11.49 3.22
N ALA A 443 4.54 12.75 2.76
CA ALA A 443 3.87 13.38 1.64
C ALA A 443 4.38 13.02 0.22
N TRP A 444 4.45 11.74 -0.13
CA TRP A 444 5.10 11.29 -1.36
C TRP A 444 4.18 10.47 -2.29
N LYS A 445 4.54 10.37 -3.58
CA LYS A 445 3.72 9.74 -4.64
C LYS A 445 3.93 8.23 -4.73
N LEU A 446 2.88 7.49 -4.39
CA LEU A 446 2.67 6.07 -4.73
C LEU A 446 2.36 5.92 -6.23
N VAL A 447 3.07 5.06 -6.97
CA VAL A 447 2.65 4.58 -8.31
C VAL A 447 2.59 3.06 -8.29
N VAL A 448 1.40 2.54 -8.63
CA VAL A 448 1.07 1.11 -8.68
C VAL A 448 1.29 0.60 -10.11
N SER A 449 2.02 -0.51 -10.26
CA SER A 449 1.81 -1.46 -11.37
C SER A 449 2.42 -2.83 -11.07
N SER A 450 1.54 -3.82 -10.97
CA SER A 450 1.62 -5.23 -11.42
C SER A 450 2.92 -6.03 -11.26
N PHE A 451 2.81 -7.14 -10.51
CA PHE A 451 3.70 -8.29 -10.53
C PHE A 451 3.52 -9.10 -11.83
N VAL A 452 4.61 -9.60 -12.40
CA VAL A 452 4.60 -10.77 -13.29
C VAL A 452 5.61 -11.76 -12.72
N ILE A 453 5.11 -12.82 -12.09
CA ILE A 453 5.82 -14.10 -12.00
C ILE A 453 4.92 -15.12 -12.68
N ARG A 454 5.33 -15.58 -13.86
CA ARG A 454 4.98 -16.90 -14.38
C ARG A 454 6.29 -17.65 -14.55
N CYS A 455 6.62 -18.50 -13.57
CA CYS A 455 7.57 -19.56 -13.79
C CYS A 455 6.74 -20.81 -14.15
N SER A 456 6.51 -21.02 -15.44
CA SER A 456 6.00 -22.29 -15.95
C SER A 456 7.14 -23.30 -15.87
N THR A 457 6.94 -24.34 -15.07
CA THR A 457 7.77 -25.54 -15.02
C THR A 457 7.94 -26.13 -16.43
N PHE A 458 9.17 -26.19 -16.93
CA PHE A 458 9.51 -27.11 -18.03
C PHE A 458 9.42 -28.56 -17.52
N PRO A 459 8.81 -29.48 -18.29
CA PRO A 459 8.74 -30.88 -17.90
C PRO A 459 10.13 -31.52 -18.03
N ARG A 460 10.70 -31.99 -16.90
CA ARG A 460 11.82 -32.92 -16.92
C ARG A 460 11.30 -34.28 -17.42
N HIS A 461 11.58 -34.59 -18.69
CA HIS A 461 11.59 -35.96 -19.16
C HIS A 461 12.75 -36.71 -18.47
N TYR A 462 12.44 -37.49 -17.43
CA TYR A 462 13.27 -38.62 -17.03
C TYR A 462 12.82 -39.85 -17.83
N ARG A 463 13.59 -40.23 -18.85
CA ARG A 463 13.54 -41.59 -19.41
C ARG A 463 14.27 -42.51 -18.43
N ARG A 464 13.57 -43.56 -18.03
CA ARG A 464 14.13 -44.75 -17.38
C ARG A 464 15.12 -45.43 -18.33
N SER A 465 16.25 -45.83 -17.78
CA SER A 465 16.95 -47.08 -18.06
C SER A 465 17.72 -47.46 -16.81
#